data_AF-A0A951N2F4-F1
#
_entry.id   AF-A0A951N2F4-F1
#
_cell.length_a   1.000
_cell.length_b   1.000
_cell.length_c   1.000
_cell.angle_alpha   90.00
_cell.angle_beta   90.00
_cell.angle_gamma   90.00
#
_symmetry.space_group_name_H-M   'P 1'
#
loop_
_entity.id
_entity.type
_entity.pdbx_description
1 polymer ?
#
loop_
_entity_poly.entity_id
_entity_poly.type
_entity_poly.pdbx_seq_one_letter_code
_entity_poly.pdbx_strand_id
1 'polypeptide(L)'
;MPSDRALGRYRRWYERLLRLYPRPFRQRFAEPMAQTFNDLARERRGANRDLVGFVAWAFVDATAGIIRENLTQMQTTAILRWVLITAAVLAVPALAMVFNVGVPDPGSGTDGVNWGPMDFAMIGVLVLGSGLLYEYAATRSRSVAHRAAAGIAVAAGLFLVWINLAVGMMDVEPGNLMYVVVLLVALVGTAIGRFEPREASTAMFAAAGAHAVVAVLALVGGLGPILPADAFFVAAWVASALLFRRTGVEPSLST
;
A
#
# COMPACT_ATOMS: atom_id res chain seq x y z
N MET A 1 -4.24 14.02 -34.94
CA MET A 1 -3.82 15.09 -34.00
C MET A 1 -4.09 14.61 -32.57
N PRO A 2 -3.56 15.24 -31.52
CA PRO A 2 -2.46 14.85 -30.59
C PRO A 2 -2.48 13.45 -29.92
N SER A 3 -3.43 12.56 -30.24
CA SER A 3 -3.77 11.35 -29.48
C SER A 3 -2.82 10.14 -29.60
N ASP A 4 -2.22 9.89 -30.77
CA ASP A 4 -1.32 8.74 -30.99
C ASP A 4 0.06 8.90 -30.32
N ARG A 5 0.52 10.15 -30.15
CA ARG A 5 1.81 10.44 -29.51
C ARG A 5 1.80 10.13 -28.01
N ALA A 6 0.64 10.24 -27.37
CA ALA A 6 0.47 9.94 -25.94
C ALA A 6 0.49 8.43 -25.69
N LEU A 7 -0.29 7.65 -26.45
CA LEU A 7 -0.30 6.18 -26.39
C LEU A 7 1.09 5.59 -26.69
N GLY A 8 1.78 6.12 -27.71
CA GLY A 8 3.15 5.74 -28.00
C GLY A 8 4.13 6.04 -26.85
N ARG A 9 3.85 7.04 -26.01
CA ARG A 9 4.68 7.37 -24.83
C ARG A 9 4.44 6.37 -23.70
N TYR A 10 3.20 5.99 -23.43
CA TYR A 10 2.85 4.99 -22.42
C TYR A 10 3.37 3.60 -22.79
N ARG A 11 3.24 3.21 -24.07
CA ARG A 11 3.82 1.96 -24.58
C ARG A 11 5.33 1.89 -24.37
N ARG A 12 6.07 2.95 -24.70
CA ARG A 12 7.52 3.02 -24.47
C ARG A 12 7.90 2.94 -22.98
N TRP A 13 7.07 3.50 -22.10
CA TRP A 13 7.25 3.41 -20.66
C TRP A 13 6.97 1.98 -20.13
N TYR A 14 5.92 1.34 -20.62
CA TYR A 14 5.55 -0.02 -20.27
C TYR A 14 6.59 -1.05 -20.77
N GLU A 15 7.08 -0.90 -22.00
CA GLU A 15 8.18 -1.71 -22.55
C GLU A 15 9.49 -1.54 -21.76
N ARG A 16 9.74 -0.35 -21.18
CA ARG A 16 10.86 -0.12 -20.26
C ARG A 16 10.65 -0.79 -18.90
N LEU A 17 9.43 -0.79 -18.37
CA LEU A 17 9.05 -1.51 -17.15
C LEU A 17 9.22 -3.03 -17.32
N LEU A 18 8.83 -3.60 -18.46
CA LEU A 18 9.00 -5.03 -18.76
C LEU A 18 10.47 -5.47 -18.84
N ARG A 19 11.42 -4.53 -18.97
CA ARG A 19 12.86 -4.86 -18.90
C ARG A 19 13.33 -5.22 -17.49
N LEU A 20 12.58 -4.81 -16.47
CA LEU A 20 12.84 -5.12 -15.06
C LEU A 20 12.48 -6.57 -14.69
N TYR A 21 11.73 -7.27 -15.55
CA TYR A 21 11.41 -8.68 -15.33
C TYR A 21 12.60 -9.62 -15.63
N PRO A 22 12.70 -10.76 -14.90
CA PRO A 22 13.70 -11.79 -15.15
C PRO A 22 13.70 -12.29 -16.60
N ARG A 23 14.90 -12.51 -17.17
CA ARG A 23 15.09 -12.87 -18.59
C ARG A 23 14.20 -14.00 -19.14
N PRO A 24 13.98 -15.13 -18.43
CA PRO A 24 13.16 -16.23 -18.98
C PRO A 24 11.67 -15.88 -19.10
N PHE A 25 11.15 -15.04 -18.21
CA PHE A 25 9.76 -14.58 -18.27
C PHE A 25 9.57 -13.52 -19.36
N ARG A 26 10.53 -12.60 -19.47
CA ARG A 26 10.52 -11.51 -20.47
C ARG A 26 10.49 -12.04 -21.91
N GLN A 27 11.24 -13.10 -22.22
CA GLN A 27 11.26 -13.66 -23.57
C GLN A 27 9.94 -14.30 -23.99
N ARG A 28 9.15 -14.80 -23.03
CA ARG A 28 7.92 -15.54 -23.31
C ARG A 28 6.65 -14.67 -23.25
N PHE A 29 6.66 -13.61 -22.43
CA PHE A 29 5.44 -12.88 -22.09
C PHE A 29 5.48 -11.37 -22.37
N ALA A 30 6.64 -10.78 -22.66
CA ALA A 30 6.73 -9.33 -22.83
C ALA A 30 5.95 -8.80 -24.06
N GLU A 31 6.00 -9.52 -25.18
CA GLU A 31 5.33 -9.09 -26.41
C GLU A 31 3.81 -9.27 -26.35
N PRO A 32 3.26 -10.41 -25.87
CA PRO A 32 1.82 -10.55 -25.64
C PRO A 32 1.28 -9.55 -24.60
N MET A 33 1.99 -9.33 -23.49
CA MET A 33 1.54 -8.38 -22.45
C MET A 33 1.48 -6.93 -22.97
N ALA A 34 2.45 -6.53 -23.80
CA ALA A 34 2.44 -5.20 -24.41
C ALA A 34 1.30 -5.01 -25.42
N GLN A 35 0.88 -6.08 -26.10
CA GLN A 35 -0.29 -6.07 -26.98
C GLN A 35 -1.59 -5.98 -26.17
N THR A 36 -1.78 -6.85 -25.17
CA THR A 36 -2.95 -6.83 -24.29
C THR A 36 -3.10 -5.49 -23.57
N PHE A 37 -1.99 -4.88 -23.13
CA PHE A 37 -2.00 -3.54 -22.53
C PHE A 37 -2.46 -2.47 -23.53
N ASN A 38 -1.98 -2.50 -24.77
CA ASN A 38 -2.42 -1.56 -25.80
C ASN A 38 -3.90 -1.73 -26.16
N ASP A 39 -4.39 -2.97 -26.23
CA ASP A 39 -5.78 -3.26 -26.56
C ASP A 39 -6.72 -2.83 -25.41
N LEU A 40 -6.37 -3.16 -24.16
CA LEU A 40 -7.11 -2.72 -22.97
C LEU A 40 -7.08 -1.18 -22.79
N ALA A 41 -5.96 -0.53 -23.11
CA ALA A 41 -5.86 0.93 -23.04
C ALA A 41 -6.72 1.62 -24.10
N ARG A 42 -6.93 0.98 -25.25
CA ARG A 42 -7.78 1.47 -26.34
C ARG A 42 -9.26 1.26 -26.04
N GLU A 43 -9.61 0.12 -25.46
CA GLU A 43 -10.97 -0.25 -25.05
C GLU A 43 -11.47 0.61 -23.88
N ARG A 44 -10.64 0.80 -22.84
CA ARG A 44 -11.01 1.60 -21.65
C ARG A 44 -11.10 3.10 -21.93
N ARG A 45 -10.38 3.62 -22.93
CA ARG A 45 -10.53 5.01 -23.39
C ARG A 45 -11.88 5.27 -24.07
N GLY A 46 -12.47 4.25 -24.68
CA GLY A 46 -13.81 4.34 -25.29
C GLY A 46 -14.96 4.27 -24.29
N ALA A 47 -14.71 3.81 -23.05
CA ALA A 47 -15.77 3.38 -22.12
C ALA A 47 -15.87 4.17 -20.80
N ASN A 48 -15.09 5.24 -20.60
CA ASN A 48 -15.11 6.09 -19.38
C ASN A 48 -15.20 5.30 -18.04
N ARG A 49 -14.27 4.35 -17.81
CA ARG A 49 -14.30 3.46 -16.64
C ARG A 49 -13.03 3.46 -15.77
N ASP A 50 -13.31 3.12 -14.53
CA ASP A 50 -12.65 3.43 -13.25
C ASP A 50 -11.15 3.08 -13.13
N LEU A 51 -10.35 4.13 -12.86
CA LEU A 51 -8.91 4.07 -12.65
C LEU A 51 -8.55 3.40 -11.31
N VAL A 52 -9.45 3.48 -10.33
CA VAL A 52 -9.27 2.91 -8.98
C VAL A 52 -9.26 1.38 -9.03
N GLY A 53 -10.18 0.77 -9.79
CA GLY A 53 -10.19 -0.67 -10.02
C GLY A 53 -8.95 -1.21 -10.74
N PHE A 54 -8.31 -0.39 -11.59
CA PHE A 54 -7.05 -0.76 -12.24
C PHE A 54 -5.86 -0.74 -11.26
N VAL A 55 -5.78 0.30 -10.42
CA VAL A 55 -4.73 0.39 -9.39
C VAL A 55 -4.90 -0.71 -8.34
N ALA A 56 -6.14 -1.00 -7.93
CA ALA A 56 -6.45 -2.12 -7.04
C ALA A 56 -6.07 -3.48 -7.66
N TRP A 57 -6.35 -3.68 -8.96
CA TRP A 57 -5.98 -4.90 -9.66
C TRP A 57 -4.46 -5.04 -9.84
N ALA A 58 -3.76 -3.97 -10.20
CA ALA A 58 -2.30 -3.96 -10.31
C ALA A 58 -1.62 -4.22 -8.95
N PHE A 59 -2.25 -3.78 -7.86
CA PHE A 59 -1.81 -4.04 -6.49
C PHE A 59 -2.01 -5.50 -6.08
N VAL A 60 -3.15 -6.10 -6.43
CA VAL A 60 -3.41 -7.54 -6.24
C VAL A 60 -2.39 -8.36 -7.01
N ASP A 61 -2.05 -7.97 -8.25
CA ASP A 61 -1.11 -8.70 -9.09
C ASP A 61 0.34 -8.58 -8.57
N ALA A 62 0.74 -7.39 -8.08
CA ALA A 62 2.04 -7.18 -7.45
C ALA A 62 2.17 -7.95 -6.12
N THR A 63 1.11 -7.95 -5.31
CA THR A 63 1.05 -8.67 -4.03
C THR A 63 1.03 -10.18 -4.27
N ALA A 64 0.27 -10.66 -5.26
CA ALA A 64 0.24 -12.06 -5.67
C ALA A 64 1.58 -12.52 -6.25
N GLY A 65 2.31 -11.66 -6.97
CA GLY A 65 3.66 -11.96 -7.44
C GLY A 65 4.63 -12.20 -6.28
N ILE A 66 4.65 -11.30 -5.29
CA ILE A 66 5.53 -11.39 -4.10
C ILE A 66 5.16 -12.61 -3.23
N ILE A 67 3.87 -12.89 -3.07
CA ILE A 67 3.34 -14.02 -2.32
C ILE A 67 3.65 -15.35 -3.04
N ARG A 68 3.42 -15.44 -4.35
CA ARG A 68 3.60 -16.67 -5.14
C ARG A 68 5.06 -17.11 -5.21
N GLU A 69 6.01 -16.18 -5.16
CA GLU A 69 7.44 -16.48 -5.29
C GLU A 69 8.11 -16.87 -3.96
N ASN A 70 7.49 -16.60 -2.79
CA ASN A 70 8.13 -16.78 -1.48
C ASN A 70 7.31 -17.53 -0.41
N LEU A 71 6.04 -17.90 -0.68
CA LEU A 71 5.21 -18.62 0.30
C LEU A 71 5.70 -20.04 0.66
N THR A 72 6.67 -20.60 -0.06
CA THR A 72 7.26 -21.90 0.29
C THR A 72 8.21 -21.83 1.50
N GLN A 73 8.57 -20.64 2.00
CA GLN A 73 9.43 -20.47 3.18
C GLN A 73 8.75 -19.89 4.44
N MET A 74 7.51 -19.39 4.35
CA MET A 74 6.83 -18.82 5.53
C MET A 74 6.34 -19.92 6.47
N GLN A 75 6.69 -19.83 7.76
CA GLN A 75 6.23 -20.76 8.79
C GLN A 75 4.70 -20.71 8.90
N THR A 76 4.02 -21.86 8.78
CA THR A 76 2.56 -22.00 8.86
C THR A 76 1.95 -21.34 10.10
N THR A 77 2.69 -21.27 11.20
CA THR A 77 2.30 -20.61 12.46
C THR A 77 2.12 -19.10 12.33
N ALA A 78 2.93 -18.42 11.51
CA ALA A 78 2.82 -16.98 11.30
C ALA A 78 1.55 -16.63 10.51
N ILE A 79 1.25 -17.43 9.48
CA ILE A 79 0.02 -17.28 8.68
C ILE A 79 -1.20 -17.51 9.57
N LEU A 80 -1.22 -18.60 10.34
CA LEU A 80 -2.33 -18.90 11.25
C LEU A 80 -2.56 -17.77 12.26
N ARG A 81 -1.49 -17.22 12.85
CA ARG A 81 -1.58 -16.08 13.78
C ARG A 81 -2.27 -14.88 13.14
N TRP A 82 -1.85 -14.47 11.94
CA TRP A 82 -2.43 -13.29 11.28
C TRP A 82 -3.85 -13.53 10.77
N VAL A 83 -4.19 -14.76 10.37
CA VAL A 83 -5.58 -15.15 10.08
C VAL A 83 -6.45 -15.00 11.33
N LEU A 84 -5.99 -15.49 12.49
CA LEU A 84 -6.73 -15.36 13.76
C LEU A 84 -6.89 -13.89 14.20
N ILE A 85 -5.83 -13.08 14.07
CA ILE A 85 -5.89 -11.64 14.36
C ILE A 85 -6.90 -10.96 13.44
N THR A 86 -6.86 -11.25 12.14
CA THR A 86 -7.78 -10.67 11.16
C THR A 86 -9.23 -11.07 11.48
N ALA A 87 -9.46 -12.35 11.79
CA ALA A 87 -10.79 -12.84 12.19
C ALA A 87 -11.27 -12.14 13.47
N ALA A 88 -10.41 -11.95 14.46
CA ALA A 88 -10.76 -11.25 15.70
C ALA A 88 -11.08 -9.76 15.45
N VAL A 89 -10.32 -9.08 14.59
CA VAL A 89 -10.58 -7.69 14.20
C VAL A 89 -11.92 -7.57 13.48
N LEU A 90 -12.22 -8.46 12.52
CA LEU A 90 -13.49 -8.47 11.80
C LEU A 90 -14.68 -8.95 12.65
N ALA A 91 -14.43 -9.71 13.73
CA ALA A 91 -15.47 -10.07 14.68
C ALA A 91 -16.03 -8.84 15.40
N VAL A 92 -15.26 -7.77 15.58
CA VAL A 92 -15.74 -6.54 16.23
C VAL A 92 -16.94 -5.91 15.51
N PRO A 93 -16.86 -5.53 14.22
CA PRO A 93 -18.01 -5.02 13.49
C PRO A 93 -19.10 -6.08 13.34
N ALA A 94 -18.75 -7.35 13.08
CA ALA A 94 -19.76 -8.40 12.95
C ALA A 94 -20.61 -8.56 14.22
N LEU A 95 -19.99 -8.60 15.40
CA LEU A 95 -20.69 -8.67 16.68
C LEU A 95 -21.46 -7.38 16.95
N ALA A 96 -20.90 -6.21 16.62
CA ALA A 96 -21.61 -4.94 16.73
C ALA A 96 -22.92 -4.94 15.91
N MET A 97 -22.90 -5.53 14.71
CA MET A 97 -24.10 -5.70 13.88
C MET A 97 -25.08 -6.70 14.47
N VAL A 98 -24.59 -7.86 14.94
CA VAL A 98 -25.44 -8.91 15.55
C VAL A 98 -26.15 -8.39 16.80
N PHE A 99 -25.48 -7.59 17.61
CA PHE A 99 -26.02 -7.04 18.85
C PHE A 99 -26.67 -5.65 18.69
N ASN A 100 -26.78 -5.13 17.46
CA ASN A 100 -27.29 -3.78 17.17
C ASN A 100 -26.67 -2.70 18.07
N VAL A 101 -25.34 -2.78 18.25
CA VAL A 101 -24.60 -1.81 19.05
C VAL A 101 -24.63 -0.47 18.31
N GLY A 102 -25.31 0.51 18.91
CA GLY A 102 -25.35 1.88 18.41
C GLY A 102 -24.01 2.56 18.60
N VAL A 103 -23.46 3.11 17.52
CA VAL A 103 -22.24 3.92 17.54
C VAL A 103 -22.65 5.39 17.40
N PRO A 104 -22.24 6.27 18.33
CA PRO A 104 -22.48 7.70 18.16
C PRO A 104 -21.75 8.23 16.92
N ASP A 105 -22.50 8.76 15.96
CA ASP A 105 -22.00 9.38 14.75
C ASP A 105 -22.23 10.90 14.82
N PRO A 106 -21.17 11.74 14.75
CA PRO A 106 -21.29 13.19 14.73
C PRO A 106 -21.98 13.69 13.44
N GLY A 107 -23.30 13.70 13.43
CA GLY A 107 -24.09 14.27 12.33
C GLY A 107 -25.39 13.54 12.01
N SER A 108 -25.48 12.24 12.35
CA SER A 108 -26.65 11.40 12.05
C SER A 108 -27.35 10.84 13.30
N GLY A 109 -26.69 10.83 14.46
CA GLY A 109 -27.25 10.34 15.72
C GLY A 109 -26.52 9.10 16.23
N THR A 110 -27.25 8.15 16.82
CA THR A 110 -26.71 6.83 17.20
C THR A 110 -27.28 5.79 16.27
N ASP A 111 -26.51 5.43 15.24
CA ASP A 111 -26.88 4.38 14.30
C ASP A 111 -26.09 3.09 14.57
N GLY A 112 -26.69 1.96 14.21
CA GLY A 112 -26.01 0.67 14.28
C GLY A 112 -24.91 0.57 13.23
N VAL A 113 -23.88 -0.22 13.51
CA VAL A 113 -22.88 -0.58 12.49
C VAL A 113 -23.58 -1.24 11.30
N ASN A 114 -23.29 -0.80 10.07
CA ASN A 114 -23.91 -1.33 8.85
C ASN A 114 -22.85 -1.71 7.77
N TRP A 115 -22.03 -2.72 8.04
CA TRP A 115 -21.02 -3.21 7.10
C TRP A 115 -21.58 -4.24 6.11
N GLY A 116 -21.39 -3.99 4.82
CA GLY A 116 -21.66 -4.97 3.76
C GLY A 116 -20.56 -6.02 3.64
N PRO A 117 -20.79 -7.12 2.91
CA PRO A 117 -19.78 -8.16 2.67
C PRO A 117 -18.47 -7.63 2.07
N MET A 118 -18.56 -6.57 1.25
CA MET A 118 -17.40 -5.93 0.65
C MET A 118 -16.52 -5.22 1.70
N ASP A 119 -17.11 -4.61 2.73
CA ASP A 119 -16.36 -3.91 3.78
C ASP A 119 -15.52 -4.89 4.60
N PHE A 120 -16.12 -6.04 4.94
CA PHE A 120 -15.40 -7.16 5.57
C PHE A 120 -14.26 -7.68 4.69
N ALA A 121 -14.50 -7.81 3.39
CA ALA A 121 -13.46 -8.27 2.45
C ALA A 121 -12.31 -7.26 2.35
N MET A 122 -12.61 -5.97 2.20
CA MET A 122 -11.60 -4.91 2.08
C MET A 122 -10.74 -4.82 3.34
N ILE A 123 -11.35 -4.77 4.51
CA ILE A 123 -10.62 -4.69 5.78
C ILE A 123 -9.89 -6.01 6.07
N GLY A 124 -10.48 -7.15 5.73
CA GLY A 124 -9.83 -8.45 5.84
C GLY A 124 -8.55 -8.53 5.00
N VAL A 125 -8.60 -8.12 3.74
CA VAL A 125 -7.42 -8.05 2.85
C VAL A 125 -6.40 -7.05 3.39
N LEU A 126 -6.83 -5.88 3.85
CA LEU A 126 -5.94 -4.84 4.36
C LEU A 126 -5.17 -5.33 5.60
N VAL A 127 -5.87 -5.89 6.60
CA VAL A 127 -5.26 -6.36 7.85
C VAL A 127 -4.39 -7.58 7.62
N LEU A 128 -4.90 -8.60 6.92
CA LEU A 128 -4.14 -9.82 6.65
C LEU A 128 -2.92 -9.51 5.76
N GLY A 129 -3.11 -8.74 4.69
CA GLY A 129 -2.03 -8.34 3.79
C GLY A 129 -0.94 -7.55 4.50
N SER A 130 -1.32 -6.62 5.37
CA SER A 130 -0.37 -5.86 6.19
C SER A 130 0.37 -6.76 7.18
N GLY A 131 -0.33 -7.67 7.85
CA GLY A 131 0.28 -8.64 8.78
C GLY A 131 1.32 -9.52 8.09
N LEU A 132 0.98 -10.06 6.91
CA LEU A 132 1.90 -10.87 6.11
C LEU A 132 3.08 -10.04 5.58
N LEU A 133 2.84 -8.79 5.15
CA LEU A 133 3.90 -7.88 4.75
C LEU A 133 4.86 -7.58 5.90
N TYR A 134 4.34 -7.39 7.11
CA TYR A 134 5.16 -7.22 8.31
C TYR A 134 5.99 -8.46 8.61
N GLU A 135 5.43 -9.67 8.60
CA GLU A 135 6.21 -10.90 8.82
C GLU A 135 7.33 -11.04 7.79
N TYR A 136 6.99 -10.80 6.53
CA TYR A 136 7.97 -10.84 5.44
C TYR A 136 9.11 -9.84 5.63
N ALA A 137 8.79 -8.59 5.97
CA ALA A 137 9.80 -7.56 6.20
C ALA A 137 10.60 -7.82 7.49
N ALA A 138 9.94 -8.26 8.55
CA ALA A 138 10.53 -8.52 9.86
C ALA A 138 11.49 -9.71 9.84
N THR A 139 11.24 -10.72 9.01
CA THR A 139 12.14 -11.89 8.87
C THR A 139 13.46 -11.59 8.15
N ARG A 140 13.60 -10.41 7.54
CA ARG A 140 14.85 -10.02 6.84
C ARG A 140 16.00 -9.67 7.77
N SER A 141 15.75 -9.46 9.06
CA SER A 141 16.78 -9.20 10.06
C SER A 141 16.35 -9.68 11.44
N ARG A 142 17.31 -10.13 12.25
CA ARG A 142 17.07 -10.48 13.65
C ARG A 142 17.05 -9.25 14.58
N SER A 143 17.43 -8.07 14.08
CA SER A 143 17.47 -6.84 14.87
C SER A 143 16.08 -6.39 15.28
N VAL A 144 15.91 -6.11 16.58
CA VAL A 144 14.66 -5.56 17.12
C VAL A 144 14.35 -4.20 16.49
N ALA A 145 15.37 -3.38 16.22
CA ALA A 145 15.19 -2.09 15.57
C ALA A 145 14.69 -2.23 14.13
N HIS A 146 15.12 -3.26 13.39
CA HIS A 146 14.62 -3.54 12.03
C HIS A 146 13.16 -3.96 12.07
N ARG A 147 12.79 -4.84 13.01
CA ARG A 147 11.41 -5.29 13.19
C ARG A 147 10.51 -4.14 13.62
N ALA A 148 10.97 -3.27 14.53
CA ALA A 148 10.24 -2.07 14.92
C ALA A 148 10.06 -1.10 13.75
N ALA A 149 11.10 -0.87 12.95
CA ALA A 149 11.04 -0.03 11.75
C ALA A 149 10.00 -0.55 10.74
N ALA A 150 10.04 -1.85 10.45
CA ALA A 150 9.07 -2.52 9.58
C ALA A 150 7.65 -2.42 10.14
N GLY A 151 7.48 -2.63 11.45
CA GLY A 151 6.20 -2.50 12.13
C GLY A 151 5.61 -1.09 12.01
N ILE A 152 6.41 -0.05 12.24
CA ILE A 152 5.98 1.34 12.10
C ILE A 152 5.60 1.65 10.64
N ALA A 153 6.39 1.22 9.66
CA ALA A 153 6.10 1.45 8.24
C ALA A 153 4.80 0.78 7.80
N VAL A 154 4.61 -0.49 8.16
CA VAL A 154 3.39 -1.24 7.82
C VAL A 154 2.17 -0.67 8.53
N ALA A 155 2.30 -0.31 9.82
CA ALA A 155 1.22 0.33 10.57
C ALA A 155 0.85 1.70 9.96
N ALA A 156 1.84 2.52 9.60
CA ALA A 156 1.60 3.79 8.92
C ALA A 156 0.87 3.60 7.60
N GLY A 157 1.28 2.62 6.78
CA GLY A 157 0.58 2.29 5.54
C GLY A 157 -0.85 1.79 5.76
N LEU A 158 -1.04 0.85 6.70
CA LEU A 158 -2.35 0.31 7.05
C LEU A 158 -3.31 1.42 7.51
N PHE A 159 -2.89 2.23 8.48
CA PHE A 159 -3.75 3.29 9.02
C PHE A 159 -3.97 4.42 8.02
N LEU A 160 -3.00 4.71 7.14
CA LEU A 160 -3.20 5.68 6.08
C LEU A 160 -4.30 5.22 5.12
N VAL A 161 -4.28 3.95 4.69
CA VAL A 161 -5.37 3.39 3.88
C VAL A 161 -6.69 3.39 4.66
N TRP A 162 -6.67 2.93 5.91
CA TRP A 162 -7.88 2.81 6.72
C TRP A 162 -8.57 4.16 6.92
N ILE A 163 -7.83 5.17 7.41
CA ILE A 163 -8.38 6.50 7.67
C ILE A 163 -8.86 7.13 6.37
N ASN A 164 -8.11 6.96 5.27
CA ASN A 164 -8.49 7.50 3.97
C ASN A 164 -9.80 6.88 3.45
N LEU A 165 -10.03 5.57 3.67
CA LEU A 165 -11.28 4.89 3.31
C LEU A 165 -12.46 5.21 4.23
N ALA A 166 -12.19 5.48 5.52
CA ALA A 166 -13.23 5.66 6.52
C ALA A 166 -13.70 7.12 6.64
N VAL A 167 -12.75 8.06 6.75
CA VAL A 167 -13.02 9.47 7.04
C VAL A 167 -12.67 10.36 5.84
N GLY A 168 -11.72 9.92 5.00
CA GLY A 168 -11.07 10.81 4.06
C GLY A 168 -10.05 11.70 4.77
N MET A 169 -8.93 11.99 4.10
CA MET A 169 -7.88 12.88 4.63
C MET A 169 -8.00 14.31 4.08
N MET A 170 -8.92 14.51 3.13
CA MET A 170 -9.25 15.77 2.47
C MET A 170 -10.76 15.86 2.27
N ASP A 171 -11.27 17.08 2.13
CA ASP A 171 -12.70 17.36 1.89
C ASP A 171 -13.18 16.94 0.49
N VAL A 172 -12.25 16.62 -0.41
CA VAL A 172 -12.55 16.21 -1.79
C VAL A 172 -12.07 14.78 -2.08
N GLU A 173 -12.99 13.95 -2.57
CA GLU A 173 -12.73 12.55 -2.89
C GLU A 173 -11.57 12.32 -3.89
N PRO A 174 -11.45 13.07 -5.01
CA PRO A 174 -10.31 12.88 -5.91
C PRO A 174 -8.96 13.26 -5.27
N GLY A 175 -8.96 14.15 -4.27
CA GLY A 175 -7.76 14.55 -3.54
C GLY A 175 -7.20 13.43 -2.67
N ASN A 176 -8.06 12.59 -2.11
CA ASN A 176 -7.67 11.42 -1.32
C ASN A 176 -6.80 10.42 -2.12
N LEU A 177 -6.96 10.36 -3.44
CA LEU A 177 -6.13 9.51 -4.30
C LEU A 177 -4.64 9.90 -4.31
N MET A 178 -4.29 11.13 -3.90
CA MET A 178 -2.89 11.56 -3.81
C MET A 178 -2.10 10.77 -2.77
N TYR A 179 -2.75 10.27 -1.71
CA TYR A 179 -2.10 9.43 -0.70
C TYR A 179 -1.71 8.04 -1.22
N VAL A 180 -2.33 7.58 -2.31
CA VAL A 180 -1.90 6.35 -3.00
C VAL A 180 -0.46 6.49 -3.51
N VAL A 181 -0.05 7.69 -3.94
CA VAL A 181 1.33 7.93 -4.38
C VAL A 181 2.31 7.73 -3.24
N VAL A 182 1.95 8.15 -2.01
CA VAL A 182 2.78 7.95 -0.81
C VAL A 182 3.00 6.46 -0.55
N LEU A 183 1.93 5.68 -0.59
CA LEU A 183 1.98 4.22 -0.40
C LEU A 183 2.80 3.53 -1.50
N LEU A 184 2.66 3.98 -2.76
CA LEU A 184 3.46 3.46 -3.87
C LEU A 184 4.95 3.79 -3.70
N VAL A 185 5.31 4.99 -3.26
CA VAL A 185 6.70 5.35 -2.99
C VAL A 185 7.29 4.46 -1.89
N ALA A 186 6.55 4.25 -0.80
CA ALA A 186 6.98 3.38 0.30
C ALA A 186 7.17 1.93 -0.18
N LEU A 187 6.16 1.34 -0.83
CA LEU A 187 6.15 -0.07 -1.23
C LEU A 187 7.12 -0.36 -2.39
N VAL A 188 7.12 0.47 -3.44
CA VAL A 188 8.01 0.27 -4.59
C VAL A 188 9.45 0.56 -4.20
N GLY A 189 9.69 1.61 -3.41
CA GLY A 189 11.04 1.94 -2.94
C GLY A 189 11.64 0.81 -2.10
N THR A 190 10.86 0.25 -1.16
CA THR A 190 11.30 -0.90 -0.35
C THR A 190 11.46 -2.18 -1.18
N ALA A 191 10.58 -2.43 -2.15
CA ALA A 191 10.63 -3.62 -3.01
C ALA A 191 11.82 -3.60 -3.98
N ILE A 192 12.10 -2.44 -4.62
CA ILE A 192 13.32 -2.25 -5.44
C ILE A 192 14.55 -2.53 -4.59
N GLY A 193 14.52 -2.03 -3.35
CA GLY A 193 15.59 -2.26 -2.40
C GLY A 193 15.57 -3.61 -1.69
N ARG A 194 14.78 -4.58 -2.18
CA ARG A 194 14.67 -5.94 -1.63
C ARG A 194 14.48 -6.03 -0.11
N PHE A 195 13.91 -5.00 0.50
CA PHE A 195 13.76 -4.85 1.96
C PHE A 195 15.09 -4.81 2.74
N GLU A 196 16.19 -4.38 2.11
CA GLU A 196 17.46 -4.10 2.79
C GLU A 196 17.36 -2.81 3.63
N PRO A 197 17.97 -2.76 4.83
CA PRO A 197 17.81 -1.62 5.75
C PRO A 197 18.12 -0.25 5.14
N ARG A 198 19.20 -0.14 4.35
CA ARG A 198 19.62 1.13 3.75
C ARG A 198 18.61 1.65 2.72
N GLU A 199 18.13 0.76 1.87
CA GLU A 199 17.19 1.10 0.81
C GLU A 199 15.79 1.33 1.38
N ALA A 200 15.38 0.54 2.38
CA ALA A 200 14.15 0.76 3.13
C ALA A 200 14.15 2.11 3.85
N SER A 201 15.26 2.52 4.48
CA SER A 201 15.40 3.86 5.08
C SER A 201 15.16 4.97 4.05
N THR A 202 15.76 4.83 2.86
CA THR A 202 15.62 5.81 1.78
C THR A 202 14.17 5.87 1.27
N ALA A 203 13.53 4.71 1.11
CA ALA A 203 12.12 4.62 0.70
C ALA A 203 11.18 5.29 1.72
N MET A 204 11.42 5.09 3.03
CA MET A 204 10.61 5.72 4.08
C MET A 204 10.81 7.24 4.13
N PHE A 205 12.03 7.75 3.95
CA PHE A 205 12.25 9.20 3.81
C PHE A 205 11.59 9.77 2.54
N ALA A 206 11.63 9.03 1.42
CA ALA A 206 10.95 9.43 0.20
C ALA A 206 9.43 9.46 0.38
N ALA A 207 8.86 8.48 1.11
CA ALA A 207 7.45 8.45 1.45
C ALA A 207 7.07 9.64 2.35
N ALA A 208 7.89 9.97 3.37
CA ALA A 208 7.68 11.16 4.20
C ALA A 208 7.68 12.45 3.36
N GLY A 209 8.63 12.58 2.44
CA GLY A 209 8.70 13.72 1.52
C GLY A 209 7.49 13.79 0.59
N ALA A 210 7.08 12.66 0.01
CA ALA A 210 5.88 12.58 -0.83
C ALA A 210 4.62 12.97 -0.04
N HIS A 211 4.47 12.49 1.19
CA HIS A 211 3.34 12.83 2.06
C HIS A 211 3.33 14.33 2.38
N ALA A 212 4.47 14.91 2.74
CA ALA A 212 4.58 16.35 2.98
C ALA A 212 4.22 17.17 1.74
N VAL A 213 4.64 16.74 0.55
CA VAL A 213 4.24 17.38 -0.72
C VAL A 213 2.74 17.29 -0.93
N VAL A 214 2.11 16.13 -0.69
CA VAL A 214 0.65 15.97 -0.78
C VAL A 214 -0.07 16.94 0.17
N ALA A 215 0.37 17.04 1.42
CA ALA A 215 -0.22 17.95 2.40
C ALA A 215 -0.07 19.43 1.98
N VAL A 216 1.09 19.84 1.45
CA VAL A 216 1.29 21.21 0.94
C VAL A 216 0.42 21.49 -0.29
N LEU A 217 0.34 20.55 -1.23
CA LEU A 217 -0.53 20.69 -2.41
C LEU A 217 -2.00 20.82 -2.01
N ALA A 218 -2.44 20.05 -1.02
CA ALA A 218 -3.79 20.12 -0.48
C ALA A 218 -4.05 21.46 0.21
N LEU A 219 -3.10 21.96 0.99
CA LEU A 219 -3.20 23.25 1.67
C LEU A 219 -3.27 24.41 0.67
N VAL A 220 -2.36 24.45 -0.30
CA VAL A 220 -2.31 25.50 -1.33
C VAL A 220 -3.51 25.42 -2.27
N GLY A 221 -3.97 24.20 -2.57
CA GLY A 221 -5.16 23.97 -3.40
C GLY A 221 -6.49 24.21 -2.68
N GLY A 222 -6.47 24.51 -1.38
CA GLY A 222 -7.70 24.69 -0.60
C GLY A 222 -8.55 23.43 -0.49
N LEU A 223 -7.92 22.24 -0.49
CA LEU A 223 -8.59 20.93 -0.51
C LEU A 223 -8.96 20.40 0.89
N GLY A 224 -8.78 21.23 1.94
CA GLY A 224 -9.12 20.89 3.32
C GLY A 224 -8.36 19.70 3.90
N PRO A 225 -7.00 19.69 3.91
CA PRO A 225 -6.26 18.58 4.50
C PRO A 225 -6.40 18.52 6.03
N ILE A 226 -6.46 17.32 6.58
CA ILE A 226 -6.35 17.08 8.03
C ILE A 226 -4.87 17.15 8.44
N LEU A 227 -4.33 18.37 8.53
CA LEU A 227 -2.90 18.62 8.78
C LEU A 227 -2.31 17.88 10.00
N PRO A 228 -3.01 17.73 11.14
CA PRO A 228 -2.49 16.93 12.26
C PRO A 228 -2.27 15.47 11.90
N ALA A 229 -3.16 14.88 11.09
CA ALA A 229 -3.02 13.52 10.61
C ALA A 229 -1.85 13.40 9.62
N ASP A 230 -1.69 14.37 8.71
CA ASP A 230 -0.53 14.41 7.81
C ASP A 230 0.80 14.48 8.56
N ALA A 231 0.89 15.36 9.55
CA ALA A 231 2.08 15.49 10.38
C ALA A 231 2.39 14.19 11.14
N PHE A 232 1.36 13.51 11.65
CA PHE A 232 1.51 12.21 12.30
C PHE A 232 2.10 11.16 11.36
N PHE A 233 1.56 11.02 10.15
CA PHE A 233 2.06 10.04 9.18
C PHE A 233 3.47 10.38 8.69
N VAL A 234 3.76 11.65 8.39
CA VAL A 234 5.12 12.11 8.05
C VAL A 234 6.10 11.73 9.17
N ALA A 235 5.74 11.97 10.43
CA ALA A 235 6.57 11.59 11.57
C ALA A 235 6.76 10.06 11.67
N ALA A 236 5.71 9.27 11.42
CA ALA A 236 5.81 7.80 11.42
C ALA A 236 6.75 7.29 10.32
N TRP A 237 6.66 7.84 9.10
CA TRP A 237 7.57 7.51 8.00
C TRP A 237 9.02 7.87 8.36
N VAL A 238 9.25 9.07 8.90
CA VAL A 238 10.58 9.49 9.36
C VAL A 238 11.11 8.60 10.48
N ALA A 239 10.29 8.25 11.47
CA ALA A 239 10.69 7.38 12.58
C ALA A 239 11.11 6.00 12.09
N SER A 240 10.34 5.40 11.17
CA SER A 240 10.70 4.14 10.51
C SER A 240 12.01 4.28 9.74
N ALA A 241 12.16 5.35 8.95
CA ALA A 241 13.36 5.62 8.17
C ALA A 241 14.63 5.71 9.03
N LEU A 242 14.53 6.40 10.18
CA LEU A 242 15.62 6.56 11.12
C LEU A 242 16.02 5.24 11.78
N LEU A 243 15.06 4.38 12.11
CA LEU A 243 15.33 3.05 12.68
C LEU A 243 16.00 2.12 11.66
N PHE A 244 15.53 2.08 10.41
CA PHE A 244 16.19 1.35 9.33
C PHE A 244 17.61 1.87 9.06
N ARG A 245 17.85 3.18 9.20
CA ARG A 245 19.19 3.74 9.06
C ARG A 245 20.15 3.27 10.15
N ARG A 246 19.67 3.11 11.38
CA ARG A 246 20.49 2.62 12.50
C ARG A 246 20.93 1.17 12.30
N THR A 247 20.08 0.33 11.74
CA THR A 247 20.39 -1.10 11.52
C THR A 247 21.36 -1.34 10.37
N GLY A 248 21.46 -0.43 9.40
CA GLY A 248 22.47 -0.50 8.34
C GLY A 248 23.90 -0.14 8.79
N VAL A 249 24.08 0.33 10.02
CA VAL A 249 25.37 0.80 10.56
C VAL A 249 26.00 -0.21 11.53
N GLU A 250 25.25 -1.19 12.04
CA GLU A 250 25.81 -2.25 12.90
C GLU A 250 26.73 -3.16 12.07
N PRO A 251 28.05 -3.18 12.33
CA PRO A 251 28.96 -4.10 11.66
C PRO A 251 28.57 -5.52 12.03
N SER A 252 28.60 -6.44 11.05
CA SER A 252 28.55 -7.87 11.32
C SER A 252 29.69 -8.22 12.28
N LEU A 253 29.36 -8.39 13.57
CA LEU A 253 30.26 -9.03 14.51
C LEU A 253 30.33 -10.49 14.07
N SER A 254 31.37 -10.80 13.32
CA SER A 254 31.81 -12.15 13.00
C SER A 254 32.11 -12.87 14.32
N THR A 255 31.31 -13.88 14.64
CA THR A 255 31.67 -14.96 15.55
C THR A 255 31.23 -16.27 14.92
#